data_AF-A0A4P5WIF5-F1
#
_entry.id   AF-A0A4P5WIF5-F1
#
_cell.length_a   1.000
_cell.length_b   1.000
_cell.length_c   1.000
_cell.angle_alpha   90.00
_cell.angle_beta   90.00
_cell.angle_gamma   90.00
#
_symmetry.space_group_name_H-M   'P 1'
#
loop_
_entity.id
_entity.type
_entity.pdbx_description
1 polymer ?
#
loop_
_entity_poly.entity_id
_entity_poly.type
_entity_poly.pdbx_seq_one_letter_code
_entity_poly.pdbx_strand_id
1 'polypeptide(L)'
;MLSDAALSIAIGCEIKWLYNSARRLALPVRRSSADATWWRLVHHLAVDLGIPLVNAARSADTLIVAGVAPGRVRLRATRDGSVSVSIDLDRFHDGAALAIAAAIYLAVPRARGRPRKHSGTEAVAALSQSEMEEVVRLRALGTSKRLERAVTLGSGMDLLEPPAIVVVRELLSAGIPFVVVGTTAAAFHCAPWPAEHLDLCVDASGRNAAAVARTLNRLGAIPRGTGVRDGFCVDAAIVGATPTLALRVNNLSLNLLAALNGIGEYPQVEQLSIQVPMDWGQIHVLSLPGLLKSGTPGPVSEGAAKQARWIQFAAS
;
A
#
# COMPACT_ATOMS: atom_id res chain seq x y z
N MET A 1 5.72 -6.19 17.93
CA MET A 1 4.80 -7.31 18.19
C MET A 1 3.41 -6.71 18.39
N LEU A 2 2.39 -7.19 17.66
CA LEU A 2 1.03 -6.64 17.70
C LEU A 2 0.32 -7.01 19.03
N SER A 3 -0.57 -6.17 19.56
CA SER A 3 -1.49 -6.59 20.63
C SER A 3 -2.58 -7.51 20.06
N ASP A 4 -3.32 -8.23 20.90
CA ASP A 4 -4.42 -9.09 20.40
C ASP A 4 -5.50 -8.28 19.69
N ALA A 5 -5.80 -7.09 20.19
CA ALA A 5 -6.73 -6.16 19.56
C ALA A 5 -6.19 -5.63 18.22
N ALA A 6 -4.89 -5.29 18.15
CA ALA A 6 -4.28 -4.90 16.89
C ALA A 6 -4.31 -6.07 15.89
N LEU A 7 -3.99 -7.27 16.35
CA LEU A 7 -3.99 -8.46 15.50
C LEU A 7 -5.39 -8.75 14.94
N SER A 8 -6.43 -8.70 15.77
CA SER A 8 -7.82 -8.91 15.30
C SER A 8 -8.29 -7.83 14.33
N ILE A 9 -7.91 -6.56 14.55
CA ILE A 9 -8.20 -5.46 13.61
C ILE A 9 -7.47 -5.67 12.28
N ALA A 10 -6.19 -6.05 12.32
CA ALA A 10 -5.39 -6.28 11.12
C ALA A 10 -5.95 -7.44 10.27
N ILE A 11 -6.44 -8.49 10.94
CA ILE A 11 -7.09 -9.64 10.29
C ILE A 11 -8.49 -9.26 9.78
N GLY A 12 -9.17 -8.32 10.43
CA GLY A 12 -10.56 -7.99 10.15
C GLY A 12 -11.54 -9.01 10.75
N CYS A 13 -11.22 -9.56 11.93
CA CYS A 13 -12.02 -10.60 12.58
C CYS A 13 -12.29 -10.30 14.06
N GLU A 14 -13.18 -11.08 14.67
CA GLU A 14 -13.31 -11.12 16.12
C GLU A 14 -12.15 -11.87 16.77
N ILE A 15 -11.71 -11.43 17.96
CA ILE A 15 -10.66 -12.11 18.73
C ILE A 15 -11.04 -13.56 19.07
N LYS A 16 -12.33 -13.83 19.31
CA LYS A 16 -12.84 -15.18 19.61
C LYS A 16 -12.72 -16.10 18.41
N TRP A 17 -12.97 -15.59 17.20
CA TRP A 17 -12.77 -16.34 15.97
C TRP A 17 -11.30 -16.75 15.82
N LEU A 18 -10.37 -15.80 15.98
CA LEU A 18 -8.93 -16.04 15.84
C LEU A 18 -8.45 -17.18 16.76
N TYR A 19 -8.75 -17.11 18.06
CA TYR A 19 -8.30 -18.13 19.01
C TYR A 19 -8.99 -19.48 18.82
N ASN A 20 -10.26 -19.50 18.44
CA ASN A 20 -10.95 -20.77 18.14
C ASN A 20 -10.40 -21.42 16.86
N SER A 21 -10.12 -20.63 15.84
CA SER A 21 -9.52 -21.10 14.59
C SER A 21 -8.10 -21.61 14.84
N ALA A 22 -7.28 -20.88 15.58
CA ALA A 22 -5.94 -21.31 15.99
C ALA A 22 -5.96 -22.63 16.76
N ARG A 23 -6.89 -22.79 17.71
CA ARG A 23 -7.08 -24.05 18.45
C ARG A 23 -7.47 -25.21 17.52
N ARG A 24 -8.41 -24.98 16.60
CA ARG A 24 -8.85 -26.00 15.63
C ARG A 24 -7.75 -26.43 14.66
N LEU A 25 -6.86 -25.50 14.30
CA LEU A 25 -5.71 -25.76 13.44
C LEU A 25 -4.48 -26.26 14.20
N ALA A 26 -4.54 -26.33 15.54
CA ALA A 26 -3.39 -26.63 16.41
C ALA A 26 -2.18 -25.71 16.14
N LEU A 27 -2.43 -24.44 15.83
CA LEU A 27 -1.41 -23.43 15.54
C LEU A 27 -1.31 -22.39 16.67
N PRO A 28 -0.10 -21.95 17.05
CA PRO A 28 0.06 -20.82 17.95
C PRO A 28 -0.29 -19.51 17.26
N VAL A 29 -1.00 -18.61 17.95
CA VAL A 29 -1.23 -17.24 17.46
C VAL A 29 0.04 -16.42 17.68
N ARG A 30 0.75 -16.08 16.60
CA ARG A 30 1.95 -15.24 16.66
C ARG A 30 1.55 -13.80 16.38
N ARG A 31 2.10 -12.87 17.16
CA ARG A 31 1.76 -11.43 17.06
C ARG A 31 2.68 -10.69 16.10
N SER A 32 2.91 -11.29 14.92
CA SER A 32 3.78 -10.75 13.87
C SER A 32 2.95 -10.23 12.69
N SER A 33 3.54 -9.38 11.85
CA SER A 33 2.90 -8.92 10.61
C SER A 33 2.65 -10.08 9.64
N ALA A 34 3.62 -10.99 9.50
CA ALA A 34 3.47 -12.18 8.66
C ALA A 34 2.28 -13.05 9.11
N ASP A 35 2.14 -13.27 10.42
CA ASP A 35 1.00 -14.03 10.98
C ASP A 35 -0.32 -13.29 10.77
N ALA A 36 -0.34 -11.96 10.93
CA ALA A 36 -1.53 -11.16 10.67
C ALA A 36 -1.97 -11.25 9.19
N THR A 37 -1.02 -11.18 8.25
CA THR A 37 -1.26 -11.35 6.82
C THR A 37 -1.78 -12.76 6.50
N TRP A 38 -1.16 -13.79 7.07
CA TRP A 38 -1.60 -15.17 6.89
C TRP A 38 -3.02 -15.39 7.45
N TRP A 39 -3.27 -14.97 8.69
CA TRP A 39 -4.60 -15.09 9.31
C TRP A 39 -5.67 -14.30 8.58
N ARG A 40 -5.34 -13.13 8.00
CA ARG A 40 -6.25 -12.35 7.15
C ARG A 40 -6.65 -13.14 5.91
N LEU A 41 -5.70 -13.83 5.27
CA LEU A 41 -5.98 -14.66 4.10
C LEU A 41 -6.86 -15.85 4.48
N VAL A 42 -6.53 -16.54 5.57
CA VAL A 42 -7.33 -17.65 6.10
C VAL A 42 -8.75 -17.20 6.45
N HIS A 43 -8.89 -16.03 7.09
CA HIS A 43 -10.20 -15.47 7.42
C HIS A 43 -11.01 -15.17 6.15
N HIS A 44 -10.42 -14.50 5.17
CA HIS A 44 -11.08 -14.18 3.90
C HIS A 44 -11.55 -15.45 3.16
N LEU A 45 -10.67 -16.44 3.04
CA LEU A 45 -11.00 -17.73 2.43
C LEU A 45 -12.12 -18.46 3.18
N ALA A 46 -12.06 -18.48 4.52
CA ALA A 46 -12.98 -19.27 5.32
C ALA A 46 -14.36 -18.61 5.52
N VAL A 47 -14.38 -17.31 5.78
CA VAL A 47 -15.59 -16.56 6.15
C VAL A 47 -16.25 -15.97 4.91
N ASP A 48 -15.48 -15.32 4.04
CA ASP A 48 -16.06 -14.60 2.89
C ASP A 48 -16.31 -15.52 1.70
N LEU A 49 -15.47 -16.55 1.53
CA LEU A 49 -15.58 -17.52 0.42
C LEU A 49 -16.12 -18.90 0.86
N GLY A 50 -16.40 -19.09 2.16
CA GLY A 50 -17.01 -20.32 2.68
C GLY A 50 -16.12 -21.57 2.60
N ILE A 51 -14.80 -21.41 2.42
CA ILE A 51 -13.87 -22.54 2.34
C ILE A 51 -13.71 -23.16 3.74
N PRO A 52 -13.77 -24.49 3.91
CA PRO A 52 -13.52 -25.11 5.21
C PRO A 52 -12.18 -24.66 5.81
N LEU A 53 -12.16 -24.29 7.10
CA LEU A 53 -11.02 -23.64 7.76
C LEU A 53 -9.67 -24.36 7.53
N VAL A 54 -9.65 -25.69 7.58
CA VAL A 54 -8.43 -26.48 7.32
C VAL A 54 -7.94 -26.32 5.89
N ASN A 55 -8.84 -26.26 4.91
CA ASN A 55 -8.50 -26.04 3.51
C ASN A 55 -8.07 -24.59 3.27
N ALA A 56 -8.73 -23.63 3.92
CA ALA A 56 -8.34 -22.22 3.87
C ALA A 56 -6.89 -22.02 4.37
N ALA A 57 -6.52 -22.66 5.49
CA ALA A 57 -5.16 -22.63 6.02
C ALA A 57 -4.13 -23.21 5.03
N ARG A 58 -4.37 -24.40 4.47
CA ARG A 58 -3.46 -25.00 3.48
C ARG A 58 -3.32 -24.15 2.21
N SER A 59 -4.43 -23.56 1.75
CA SER A 59 -4.40 -22.63 0.62
C SER A 59 -3.57 -21.39 0.95
N ALA A 60 -3.70 -20.83 2.15
CA ALA A 60 -2.89 -19.69 2.58
C ALA A 60 -1.39 -20.03 2.64
N ASP A 61 -1.02 -21.22 3.14
CA ASP A 61 0.37 -21.70 3.12
C ASP A 61 0.89 -21.77 1.69
N THR A 62 0.12 -22.36 0.77
CA THR A 62 0.51 -22.50 -0.63
C THR A 62 0.69 -21.14 -1.30
N LEU A 63 -0.24 -20.21 -1.08
CA LEU A 63 -0.24 -18.90 -1.73
C LEU A 63 0.87 -17.98 -1.21
N ILE A 64 1.14 -18.01 0.09
CA ILE A 64 2.15 -17.11 0.72
C ILE A 64 3.57 -17.70 0.59
N VAL A 65 3.76 -19.02 0.69
CA VAL A 65 5.09 -19.64 0.61
C VAL A 65 5.61 -19.72 -0.82
N ALA A 66 4.74 -19.96 -1.81
CA ALA A 66 5.19 -20.31 -3.16
C ALA A 66 5.64 -19.11 -4.02
N GLY A 67 5.64 -17.88 -3.50
CA GLY A 67 6.03 -16.70 -4.29
C GLY A 67 5.29 -16.62 -5.63
N VAL A 68 4.00 -16.98 -5.61
CA VAL A 68 3.20 -17.17 -6.83
C VAL A 68 3.14 -15.84 -7.58
N ALA A 69 3.56 -15.86 -8.85
CA ALA A 69 3.58 -14.67 -9.69
C ALA A 69 2.19 -13.98 -9.71
N PRO A 70 2.15 -12.64 -9.70
CA PRO A 70 0.92 -11.88 -9.55
C PRO A 70 -0.06 -12.18 -10.69
N GLY A 71 -1.30 -12.52 -10.31
CA GLY A 71 -2.35 -12.92 -11.25
C GLY A 71 -3.70 -12.28 -10.89
N ARG A 72 -4.32 -11.60 -11.87
CA ARG A 72 -5.65 -10.99 -11.75
C ARG A 72 -6.71 -12.01 -11.34
N VAL A 73 -7.68 -11.52 -10.57
CA VAL A 73 -8.92 -12.24 -10.22
C VAL A 73 -9.66 -12.70 -11.47
N ARG A 74 -9.82 -14.02 -11.61
CA ARG A 74 -10.81 -14.65 -12.49
C ARG A 74 -11.49 -15.76 -11.71
N LEU A 75 -12.81 -15.64 -11.59
CA LEU A 75 -13.66 -16.79 -11.29
C LEU A 75 -13.84 -17.52 -12.61
N ARG A 76 -13.38 -18.77 -12.68
CA ARG A 76 -13.62 -19.63 -13.85
C ARG A 76 -14.31 -20.89 -13.36
N ALA A 77 -15.50 -21.13 -13.88
CA ALA A 77 -16.06 -22.47 -13.83
C ALA A 77 -15.15 -23.37 -14.68
N THR A 78 -14.57 -24.39 -14.06
CA THR A 78 -13.84 -25.44 -14.76
C THR A 78 -14.84 -26.41 -15.38
N ARG A 79 -14.40 -27.16 -16.40
CA ARG A 79 -15.28 -28.06 -17.18
C ARG A 79 -15.89 -29.19 -16.34
N ASP A 80 -15.34 -29.44 -15.16
CA ASP A 80 -15.80 -30.44 -14.19
C ASP A 80 -16.83 -29.89 -13.19
N GLY A 81 -17.21 -28.61 -13.30
CA GLY A 81 -18.14 -27.96 -12.37
C GLY A 81 -17.48 -27.40 -11.10
N SER A 82 -16.16 -27.46 -10.97
CA SER A 82 -15.46 -26.75 -9.89
C SER A 82 -15.30 -25.24 -10.18
N VAL A 83 -15.06 -24.45 -9.12
CA VAL A 83 -14.86 -23.00 -9.21
C VAL A 83 -13.39 -22.71 -8.94
N SER A 84 -12.67 -22.20 -9.93
CA SER A 84 -11.32 -21.69 -9.71
C SER A 84 -11.40 -20.24 -9.21
N VAL A 85 -10.86 -19.98 -8.02
CA VAL A 85 -10.67 -18.63 -7.46
C VAL A 85 -9.21 -18.23 -7.67
N SER A 86 -8.97 -17.13 -8.37
CA SER A 86 -7.64 -16.51 -8.45
C SER A 86 -7.60 -15.28 -7.55
N ILE A 87 -6.58 -15.18 -6.69
CA ILE A 87 -6.39 -14.06 -5.76
C ILE A 87 -5.20 -13.24 -6.24
N ASP A 88 -5.40 -11.94 -6.39
CA ASP A 88 -4.33 -10.98 -6.66
C ASP A 88 -3.53 -10.75 -5.37
N LEU A 89 -2.37 -11.43 -5.26
CA LEU A 89 -1.58 -11.42 -4.04
C LEU A 89 -0.95 -10.06 -3.75
N ASP A 90 -0.52 -9.30 -4.76
CA ASP A 90 0.02 -7.95 -4.58
C ASP A 90 -1.03 -7.06 -3.90
N ARG A 91 -2.25 -7.07 -4.46
CA ARG A 91 -3.37 -6.30 -3.90
C ARG A 91 -3.77 -6.77 -2.49
N PHE A 92 -3.70 -8.08 -2.24
CA PHE A 92 -3.98 -8.63 -0.92
C PHE A 92 -2.93 -8.18 0.11
N HIS A 93 -1.65 -8.26 -0.23
CA HIS A 93 -0.54 -7.79 0.61
C HIS A 93 -0.65 -6.30 0.88
N ASP A 94 -1.04 -5.52 -0.12
CA ASP A 94 -1.29 -4.09 0.03
C ASP A 94 -2.38 -3.80 1.07
N GLY A 95 -3.53 -4.47 0.93
CA GLY A 95 -4.64 -4.35 1.89
C GLY A 95 -4.25 -4.84 3.30
N ALA A 96 -3.44 -5.89 3.39
CA ALA A 96 -2.96 -6.42 4.67
C ALA A 96 -2.00 -5.44 5.36
N ALA A 97 -1.07 -4.84 4.62
CA ALA A 97 -0.14 -3.84 5.15
C ALA A 97 -0.89 -2.63 5.71
N LEU A 98 -1.88 -2.13 4.97
CA LEU A 98 -2.72 -1.03 5.44
C LEU A 98 -3.52 -1.40 6.70
N ALA A 99 -4.12 -2.59 6.73
CA ALA A 99 -4.87 -3.05 7.90
C ALA A 99 -3.97 -3.18 9.14
N ILE A 100 -2.72 -3.60 8.97
CA ILE A 100 -1.72 -3.63 10.04
C ILE A 100 -1.38 -2.22 10.53
N ALA A 101 -1.14 -1.25 9.63
CA ALA A 101 -0.90 0.14 10.03
C ALA A 101 -2.10 0.72 10.80
N ALA A 102 -3.31 0.52 10.28
CA ALA A 102 -4.54 0.93 10.93
C ALA A 102 -4.70 0.29 12.31
N ALA A 103 -4.42 -1.01 12.43
CA ALA A 103 -4.44 -1.72 13.71
C ALA A 103 -3.44 -1.17 14.72
N ILE A 104 -2.20 -0.90 14.31
CA ILE A 104 -1.17 -0.32 15.19
C ILE A 104 -1.60 1.06 15.70
N TYR A 105 -2.29 1.83 14.87
CA TYR A 105 -2.82 3.13 15.23
C TYR A 105 -4.04 3.05 16.15
N LEU A 106 -5.03 2.22 15.81
CA LEU A 106 -6.29 2.12 16.56
C LEU A 106 -6.14 1.36 17.88
N ALA A 107 -5.19 0.43 17.96
CA ALA A 107 -5.00 -0.42 19.15
C ALA A 107 -4.03 0.15 20.18
N VAL A 108 -3.63 1.42 20.08
CA VAL A 108 -2.83 2.08 21.13
C VAL A 108 -3.62 2.04 22.44
N PRO A 109 -3.04 1.52 23.54
CA PRO A 109 -3.70 1.54 24.84
C PRO A 109 -4.04 2.98 25.20
N ARG A 110 -5.33 3.31 25.28
CA ARG A 110 -5.76 4.57 25.91
C ARG A 110 -5.18 4.55 27.32
N ALA A 111 -4.48 5.62 27.70
CA ALA A 111 -3.88 5.75 29.02
C ALA A 111 -4.89 5.30 30.08
N ARG A 112 -4.51 4.35 30.95
CA ARG A 112 -5.30 3.99 32.13
C ARG A 112 -5.25 5.17 33.12
N GLY A 113 -6.01 6.22 32.80
CA GLY A 113 -6.40 7.26 33.72
C GLY A 113 -7.82 7.01 34.17
N ARG A 114 -8.08 7.17 35.47
CA ARG A 114 -9.43 7.16 36.04
C ARG A 114 -10.34 8.04 35.16
N PRO A 115 -11.49 7.54 34.67
CA PRO A 115 -12.34 8.33 33.80
C PRO A 115 -12.72 9.63 34.53
N ARG A 116 -12.32 10.77 33.97
CA ARG A 116 -12.90 12.05 34.39
C ARG A 116 -14.38 11.95 34.11
N LYS A 117 -15.18 12.24 35.14
CA LYS A 117 -16.63 12.19 35.13
C LYS A 117 -17.13 13.34 34.24
N HIS A 118 -17.01 13.19 32.93
CA HIS A 118 -17.69 14.03 31.96
C HIS A 118 -18.89 13.25 31.44
N SER A 119 -20.06 13.86 31.62
CA SER A 119 -21.33 13.43 31.07
C SER A 119 -21.19 13.12 29.57
N GLY A 120 -21.88 12.07 29.14
CA GLY A 120 -21.69 11.44 27.85
C GLY A 120 -21.82 12.37 26.64
N THR A 121 -21.25 11.87 25.54
CA THR A 121 -21.34 12.30 24.13
C THR A 121 -20.18 13.07 23.49
N GLU A 122 -19.01 13.25 24.15
CA GLU A 122 -17.87 13.98 23.52
C GLU A 122 -16.49 13.27 23.51
N ALA A 123 -16.38 12.02 23.96
CA ALA A 123 -15.08 11.38 24.19
C ALA A 123 -14.31 10.88 22.94
N VAL A 124 -14.82 11.12 21.73
CA VAL A 124 -14.08 10.86 20.46
C VAL A 124 -13.27 12.09 20.01
N ALA A 125 -13.49 13.27 20.62
CA ALA A 125 -12.98 14.55 20.11
C ALA A 125 -11.76 15.15 20.84
N ALA A 126 -11.12 14.43 21.78
CA ALA A 126 -10.24 15.06 22.79
C ALA A 126 -8.72 14.89 22.60
N LEU A 127 -8.24 14.36 21.47
CA LEU A 127 -6.86 14.63 21.05
C LEU A 127 -6.91 15.75 20.05
N SER A 128 -6.20 16.85 20.33
CA SER A 128 -6.06 17.89 19.34
C SER A 128 -5.38 17.30 18.09
N GLN A 129 -5.79 17.74 16.91
CA GLN A 129 -5.19 17.31 15.65
C GLN A 129 -3.66 17.47 15.68
N SER A 130 -3.14 18.48 16.39
CA SER A 130 -1.72 18.72 16.64
C SER A 130 -1.02 17.64 17.46
N GLU A 131 -1.64 17.12 18.52
CA GLU A 131 -1.03 16.03 19.32
C GLU A 131 -1.00 14.71 18.55
N MET A 132 -2.02 14.48 17.70
CA MET A 132 -2.06 13.34 16.78
C MET A 132 -0.97 13.46 15.70
N GLU A 133 -0.81 14.63 15.10
CA GLU A 133 0.23 14.90 14.11
C GLU A 133 1.64 14.78 14.72
N GLU A 134 1.85 15.22 15.96
CA GLU A 134 3.14 15.13 16.65
C GLU A 134 3.54 13.68 16.96
N VAL A 135 2.61 12.85 17.45
CA VAL A 135 2.88 11.41 17.70
C VAL A 135 3.16 10.65 16.40
N VAL A 136 2.42 10.97 15.34
CA VAL A 136 2.65 10.41 14.00
C VAL A 136 4.01 10.84 13.46
N ARG A 137 4.37 12.13 13.61
CA ARG A 137 5.66 12.68 13.19
C ARG A 137 6.82 12.06 13.96
N LEU A 138 6.74 11.94 15.28
CA LEU A 138 7.77 11.31 16.11
C LEU A 138 7.97 9.83 15.76
N ARG A 139 6.91 9.12 15.36
CA ARG A 139 7.03 7.75 14.85
C ARG A 139 7.60 7.71 13.43
N ALA A 140 7.17 8.60 12.53
CA ALA A 140 7.69 8.76 11.16
C ALA A 140 9.20 9.02 11.14
N LEU A 141 9.69 9.85 12.08
CA LEU A 141 11.11 10.14 12.30
C LEU A 141 11.90 8.94 12.82
N GLY A 142 11.26 8.09 13.64
CA GLY A 142 11.83 6.80 14.06
C GLY A 142 11.76 5.74 12.96
N THR A 143 10.77 5.82 12.06
CA THR A 143 10.63 4.94 10.90
C THR A 143 11.54 5.33 9.74
N SER A 144 11.97 6.58 9.51
CA SER A 144 12.91 6.91 8.44
C SER A 144 14.24 6.15 8.58
N LYS A 145 14.87 6.18 9.77
CA LYS A 145 16.06 5.36 10.08
C LYS A 145 15.80 3.85 10.06
N ARG A 146 14.57 3.42 10.37
CA ARG A 146 14.17 2.01 10.22
C ARG A 146 13.84 1.64 8.79
N LEU A 147 13.45 2.60 7.96
CA LEU A 147 13.15 2.45 6.54
C LEU A 147 14.46 2.24 5.83
N GLU A 148 15.43 3.14 6.04
CA GLU A 148 16.82 3.01 5.62
C GLU A 148 17.40 1.66 6.07
N ARG A 149 17.19 1.28 7.34
CA ARG A 149 17.64 -0.03 7.83
C ARG A 149 16.87 -1.23 7.27
N ALA A 150 15.56 -1.16 7.07
CA ALA A 150 14.75 -2.26 6.53
C ALA A 150 15.01 -2.46 5.03
N VAL A 151 15.23 -1.37 4.32
CA VAL A 151 15.81 -1.29 2.98
C VAL A 151 17.19 -1.97 2.94
N THR A 152 18.03 -1.70 3.92
CA THR A 152 19.38 -2.27 4.02
C THR A 152 19.37 -3.74 4.46
N LEU A 153 18.42 -4.14 5.31
CA LEU A 153 18.35 -5.49 5.91
C LEU A 153 17.49 -6.48 5.12
N GLY A 154 16.54 -6.02 4.30
CA GLY A 154 15.75 -6.86 3.39
C GLY A 154 16.50 -7.22 2.09
N SER A 155 17.52 -6.43 1.74
CA SER A 155 18.35 -6.61 0.55
C SER A 155 19.61 -7.41 0.91
N GLY A 156 19.48 -8.73 1.04
CA GLY A 156 20.62 -9.64 1.24
C GLY A 156 21.59 -9.74 0.05
N MET A 157 21.58 -8.79 -0.89
CA MET A 157 22.46 -8.75 -2.06
C MET A 157 22.77 -7.30 -2.41
N ASP A 158 24.07 -6.96 -2.38
CA ASP A 158 24.73 -5.71 -2.81
C ASP A 158 24.14 -4.37 -2.36
N LEU A 159 25.03 -3.45 -2.01
CA LEU A 159 24.76 -2.09 -1.47
C LEU A 159 24.09 -1.13 -2.48
N LEU A 160 23.20 -1.63 -3.33
CA LEU A 160 22.40 -0.83 -4.25
C LEU A 160 21.19 -0.29 -3.51
N GLU A 161 21.04 1.03 -3.56
CA GLU A 161 19.88 1.73 -3.03
C GLU A 161 18.58 1.20 -3.65
N PRO A 162 17.49 1.02 -2.88
CA PRO A 162 16.25 0.48 -3.41
C PRO A 162 15.71 1.34 -4.55
N PRO A 163 15.20 0.72 -5.62
CA PRO A 163 14.60 1.44 -6.73
C PRO A 163 13.56 2.48 -6.31
N ALA A 164 12.76 2.21 -5.29
CA ALA A 164 11.76 3.15 -4.77
C ALA A 164 12.42 4.45 -4.25
N ILE A 165 13.51 4.35 -3.50
CA ILE A 165 14.20 5.52 -2.95
C ILE A 165 14.82 6.34 -4.07
N VAL A 166 15.41 5.67 -5.08
CA VAL A 166 15.97 6.35 -6.26
C VAL A 166 14.90 7.17 -6.98
N VAL A 167 13.72 6.59 -7.24
CA VAL A 167 12.61 7.32 -7.90
C VAL A 167 12.17 8.52 -7.08
N VAL A 168 11.94 8.36 -5.77
CA VAL A 168 11.48 9.46 -4.91
C VAL A 168 12.53 10.59 -4.84
N ARG A 169 13.82 10.24 -4.74
CA ARG A 169 14.91 11.23 -4.72
C ARG A 169 15.02 11.99 -6.04
N GLU A 170 14.91 11.31 -7.18
CA GLU A 170 14.99 11.97 -8.49
C GLU A 170 13.82 12.92 -8.71
N LEU A 171 12.61 12.54 -8.30
CA LEU A 171 11.43 13.42 -8.36
C LEU A 171 11.60 14.64 -7.45
N LEU A 172 12.09 14.44 -6.21
CA LEU A 172 12.34 15.55 -5.29
C LEU A 172 13.42 16.50 -5.82
N SER A 173 14.52 15.95 -6.34
CA SER A 173 15.63 16.72 -6.92
C SER A 173 15.22 17.51 -8.16
N ALA A 174 14.21 17.02 -8.89
CA ALA A 174 13.60 17.72 -10.03
C ALA A 174 12.58 18.80 -9.60
N GLY A 175 12.33 18.98 -8.31
CA GLY A 175 11.35 19.94 -7.78
C GLY A 175 9.90 19.57 -8.10
N ILE A 176 9.62 18.28 -8.32
CA ILE A 176 8.28 17.81 -8.67
C ILE A 176 7.45 17.67 -7.39
N PRO A 177 6.27 18.30 -7.29
CA PRO A 177 5.36 18.09 -6.17
C PRO A 177 4.73 16.69 -6.23
N PHE A 178 4.91 15.90 -5.18
CA PHE A 178 4.28 14.58 -5.05
C PHE A 178 4.02 14.21 -3.59
N VAL A 179 3.07 13.30 -3.39
CA VAL A 179 2.80 12.64 -2.11
C VAL A 179 2.99 11.14 -2.30
N VAL A 180 3.76 10.51 -1.41
CA VAL A 180 3.84 9.05 -1.33
C VAL A 180 2.51 8.53 -0.78
N VAL A 181 1.88 7.58 -1.47
CA VAL A 181 0.55 7.05 -1.13
C VAL A 181 0.58 5.52 -1.08
N GLY A 182 -0.59 4.89 -0.96
CA GLY A 182 -0.70 3.43 -0.98
C GLY A 182 0.10 2.75 0.13
N THR A 183 0.71 1.62 -0.20
CA THR A 183 1.37 0.76 0.79
C THR A 183 2.78 1.19 1.14
N THR A 184 3.43 1.88 0.22
CA THR A 184 4.65 2.63 0.52
C THR A 184 4.39 3.65 1.63
N ALA A 185 3.29 4.41 1.56
CA ALA A 185 2.91 5.34 2.62
C ALA A 185 2.54 4.62 3.92
N ALA A 186 1.80 3.51 3.85
CA ALA A 186 1.46 2.71 5.02
C ALA A 186 2.71 2.23 5.79
N ALA A 187 3.81 1.96 5.09
CA ALA A 187 5.06 1.53 5.70
C ALA A 187 5.73 2.64 6.55
N PHE A 188 5.58 3.92 6.17
CA PHE A 188 5.97 5.04 7.04
C PHE A 188 5.16 5.08 8.34
N HIS A 189 3.97 4.46 8.36
CA HIS A 189 3.09 4.28 9.51
C HIS A 189 3.24 2.92 10.21
N CYS A 190 4.42 2.30 10.12
CA CYS A 190 4.77 1.00 10.72
C CYS A 190 4.19 -0.26 10.04
N ALA A 191 3.63 -0.17 8.83
CA ALA A 191 3.38 -1.38 8.03
C ALA A 191 4.70 -2.00 7.53
N PRO A 192 4.70 -3.30 7.15
CA PRO A 192 5.81 -3.87 6.38
C PRO A 192 6.05 -3.09 5.08
N TRP A 193 7.32 -2.89 4.71
CA TRP A 193 7.69 -2.17 3.51
C TRP A 193 7.50 -3.04 2.25
N PRO A 194 6.74 -2.58 1.24
CA PRO A 194 6.66 -3.25 -0.05
C PRO A 194 7.84 -2.81 -0.92
N ALA A 195 8.96 -3.54 -0.88
CA ALA A 195 10.19 -3.15 -1.57
C ALA A 195 10.05 -2.94 -3.08
N GLU A 196 9.05 -3.57 -3.69
CA GLU A 196 8.86 -3.64 -5.14
C GLU A 196 7.73 -2.73 -5.65
N HIS A 197 7.05 -1.98 -4.76
CA HIS A 197 5.93 -1.13 -5.12
C HIS A 197 6.10 0.30 -4.63
N LEU A 198 5.79 1.25 -5.52
CA LEU A 198 5.75 2.67 -5.23
C LEU A 198 4.50 3.30 -5.83
N ASP A 199 3.64 3.84 -4.99
CA ASP A 199 2.48 4.63 -5.43
C ASP A 199 2.70 6.09 -5.06
N LEU A 200 2.53 6.98 -6.04
CA LEU A 200 2.66 8.43 -5.86
C LEU A 200 1.40 9.12 -6.37
N CYS A 201 0.89 10.08 -5.61
CA CYS A 201 0.01 11.10 -6.15
C CYS A 201 0.88 12.29 -6.56
N VAL A 202 0.87 12.66 -7.84
CA VAL A 202 1.73 13.73 -8.38
C VAL A 202 0.89 14.89 -8.86
N ASP A 203 1.41 16.10 -8.74
CA ASP A 203 0.83 17.22 -9.47
C ASP A 203 1.13 17.07 -10.96
N ALA A 204 0.17 16.55 -11.72
CA ALA A 204 0.26 16.37 -13.16
C ALA A 204 -0.17 17.61 -13.96
N SER A 205 -0.36 18.77 -13.32
CA SER A 205 -0.84 19.97 -13.99
C SER A 205 0.26 20.70 -14.79
N GLY A 206 -0.11 21.23 -15.95
CA GLY A 206 0.68 22.20 -16.73
C GLY A 206 2.17 21.86 -16.88
N ARG A 207 3.04 22.66 -16.25
CA ARG A 207 4.50 22.53 -16.35
C ARG A 207 5.06 21.30 -15.62
N ASN A 208 4.35 20.79 -14.62
CA ASN A 208 4.79 19.66 -13.82
C ASN A 208 4.70 18.35 -14.60
N ALA A 209 3.70 18.19 -15.47
CA ALA A 209 3.61 17.03 -16.36
C ALA A 209 4.87 16.82 -17.21
N ALA A 210 5.45 17.90 -17.74
CA ALA A 210 6.68 17.84 -18.53
C ALA A 210 7.91 17.50 -17.68
N ALA A 211 7.98 17.98 -16.43
CA ALA A 211 9.05 17.63 -15.51
C ALA A 211 8.98 16.16 -15.08
N VAL A 212 7.77 15.67 -14.77
CA VAL A 212 7.48 14.27 -14.47
C VAL A 212 7.90 13.38 -15.64
N ALA A 213 7.41 13.68 -16.84
CA ALA A 213 7.75 12.95 -18.06
C ALA A 213 9.27 12.84 -18.29
N ARG A 214 9.99 13.97 -18.24
CA ARG A 214 11.46 13.98 -18.39
C ARG A 214 12.18 13.14 -17.32
N THR A 215 11.72 13.21 -16.08
CA THR A 215 12.34 12.47 -14.97
C THR A 215 12.12 10.98 -15.10
N LEU A 216 10.90 10.55 -15.46
CA LEU A 216 10.57 9.15 -15.70
C LEU A 216 11.33 8.56 -16.89
N ASN A 217 11.47 9.30 -17.99
CA ASN A 217 12.26 8.84 -19.13
C ASN A 217 13.74 8.68 -18.78
N ARG A 218 14.30 9.59 -17.98
CA ARG A 218 15.69 9.48 -17.49
C ARG A 218 15.89 8.25 -16.61
N LEU A 219 14.88 7.93 -15.81
CA LEU A 219 14.84 6.73 -14.98
C LEU A 219 14.58 5.44 -15.79
N GLY A 220 14.38 5.52 -17.11
CA GLY A 220 14.08 4.37 -17.94
C GLY A 220 12.70 3.76 -17.65
N ALA A 221 11.73 4.58 -17.25
CA ALA A 221 10.38 4.12 -16.96
C ALA A 221 9.68 3.61 -18.23
N ILE A 222 9.11 2.42 -18.15
CA ILE A 222 8.34 1.80 -19.23
C ILE A 222 6.94 1.40 -18.75
N PRO A 223 5.94 1.26 -19.63
CA PRO A 223 4.61 0.86 -19.21
C PRO A 223 4.62 -0.59 -18.71
N ARG A 224 3.85 -0.84 -17.65
CA ARG A 224 3.72 -2.19 -17.11
C ARG A 224 2.68 -2.98 -17.90
N GLY A 225 2.99 -4.24 -18.23
CA GLY A 225 2.03 -5.19 -18.81
C GLY A 225 1.74 -5.03 -20.32
N THR A 226 2.43 -4.13 -21.03
CA THR A 226 2.18 -3.87 -22.46
C THR A 226 3.11 -4.64 -23.40
N GLY A 227 4.15 -5.30 -22.89
CA GLY A 227 5.19 -5.97 -23.70
C GLY A 227 6.11 -5.01 -24.46
N VAL A 228 5.78 -3.71 -24.49
CA VAL A 228 6.59 -2.65 -25.10
C VAL A 228 7.78 -2.37 -24.20
N ARG A 229 8.99 -2.65 -24.68
CA ARG A 229 10.25 -2.35 -23.98
C ARG A 229 11.01 -1.20 -24.64
N ASP A 230 10.94 -1.11 -25.97
CA ASP A 230 11.74 -0.17 -26.75
C ASP A 230 10.88 0.95 -27.35
N GLY A 231 11.43 2.17 -27.37
CA GLY A 231 10.82 3.32 -28.04
C GLY A 231 9.66 4.01 -27.30
N PHE A 232 9.19 3.45 -26.17
CA PHE A 232 8.19 4.14 -25.35
C PHE A 232 8.82 5.35 -24.65
N CYS A 233 8.17 6.50 -24.81
CA CYS A 233 8.55 7.75 -24.16
C CYS A 233 7.34 8.24 -23.36
N VAL A 234 7.50 8.44 -22.05
CA VAL A 234 6.51 9.15 -21.24
C VAL A 234 6.56 10.61 -21.66
N ASP A 235 5.49 11.14 -22.26
CA ASP A 235 5.39 12.57 -22.54
C ASP A 235 4.43 13.28 -21.57
N ALA A 236 4.42 14.62 -21.63
CA ALA A 236 3.58 15.44 -20.76
C ALA A 236 2.08 15.20 -21.00
N ALA A 237 1.67 14.88 -22.23
CA ALA A 237 0.28 14.63 -22.57
C ALA A 237 -0.20 13.33 -21.92
N ILE A 238 0.62 12.27 -21.95
CA ILE A 238 0.35 11.01 -21.26
C ILE A 238 0.21 11.24 -19.75
N VAL A 239 1.15 11.96 -19.14
CA VAL A 239 1.11 12.24 -17.70
C VAL A 239 -0.15 13.03 -17.31
N GLY A 240 -0.50 14.07 -18.08
CA GLY A 240 -1.67 14.90 -17.79
C GLY A 240 -3.01 14.25 -18.10
N ALA A 241 -3.10 13.37 -19.10
CA ALA A 241 -4.36 12.77 -19.54
C ALA A 241 -4.68 11.43 -18.86
N THR A 242 -3.71 10.79 -18.21
CA THR A 242 -3.86 9.44 -17.68
C THR A 242 -4.14 9.49 -16.17
N PRO A 243 -5.33 9.06 -15.70
CA PRO A 243 -5.66 9.09 -14.26
C PRO A 243 -4.72 8.22 -13.41
N THR A 244 -4.24 7.11 -13.98
CA THR A 244 -3.27 6.20 -13.35
C THR A 244 -2.27 5.71 -14.37
N LEU A 245 -1.02 6.13 -14.26
CA LEU A 245 0.07 5.68 -15.12
C LEU A 245 0.84 4.56 -14.42
N ALA A 246 0.63 3.33 -14.89
CA ALA A 246 1.28 2.13 -14.35
C ALA A 246 2.58 1.86 -15.10
N LEU A 247 3.70 2.10 -14.43
CA LEU A 247 5.04 2.04 -14.97
C LEU A 247 5.87 0.96 -14.27
N ARG A 248 7.00 0.64 -14.89
CA ARG A 248 8.07 -0.12 -14.31
C ARG A 248 9.37 0.67 -14.45
N VAL A 249 10.10 0.81 -13.35
CA VAL A 249 11.45 1.40 -13.30
C VAL A 249 12.37 0.32 -12.74
N ASN A 250 13.23 -0.26 -13.58
CA ASN A 250 14.00 -1.46 -13.24
C ASN A 250 13.07 -2.63 -12.80
N ASN A 251 13.15 -3.04 -11.53
CA ASN A 251 12.29 -4.05 -10.90
C ASN A 251 11.16 -3.45 -10.05
N LEU A 252 11.02 -2.12 -10.02
CA LEU A 252 9.97 -1.43 -9.26
C LEU A 252 8.68 -1.32 -10.08
N SER A 253 7.57 -1.73 -9.50
CA SER A 253 6.23 -1.34 -9.94
C SER A 253 5.90 0.07 -9.44
N LEU A 254 5.77 1.02 -10.35
CA LEU A 254 5.45 2.42 -10.05
C LEU A 254 4.03 2.74 -10.54
N ASN A 255 3.19 3.31 -9.68
CA ASN A 255 1.94 3.93 -10.11
C ASN A 255 2.00 5.44 -9.85
N LEU A 256 1.72 6.23 -10.89
CA LEU A 256 1.46 7.65 -10.75
C LEU A 256 -0.03 7.91 -10.84
N LEU A 257 -0.58 8.56 -9.82
CA LEU A 257 -2.00 8.82 -9.64
C LEU A 257 -2.23 10.33 -9.77
N ALA A 258 -3.10 10.72 -10.71
CA ALA A 258 -3.53 12.11 -10.83
C ALA A 258 -4.47 12.53 -9.67
N ALA A 259 -5.20 11.55 -9.13
CA ALA A 259 -6.11 11.73 -8.01
C ALA A 259 -6.24 10.44 -7.19
N LEU A 260 -6.62 10.59 -5.91
CA LEU A 260 -7.01 9.49 -5.03
C LEU A 260 -8.52 9.47 -4.84
N ASN A 261 -9.11 8.28 -4.97
CA ASN A 261 -10.52 8.07 -4.63
C ASN A 261 -10.79 8.53 -3.19
N GLY A 262 -11.91 9.20 -2.97
CA GLY A 262 -12.31 9.70 -1.64
C GLY A 262 -11.54 10.92 -1.13
N ILE A 263 -10.47 11.38 -1.81
CA ILE A 263 -9.72 12.59 -1.45
C ILE A 263 -9.77 13.64 -2.56
N GLY A 264 -9.38 13.29 -3.78
CA GLY A 264 -9.25 14.22 -4.89
C GLY A 264 -7.83 14.28 -5.45
N GLU A 265 -7.48 15.42 -6.05
CA GLU A 265 -6.21 15.66 -6.74
C GLU A 265 -5.08 16.03 -5.77
N TYR A 266 -3.88 16.27 -6.31
CA TYR A 266 -2.67 16.57 -5.54
C TYR A 266 -2.89 17.58 -4.39
N PRO A 267 -3.52 18.76 -4.58
CA PRO A 267 -3.65 19.73 -3.49
C PRO A 267 -4.42 19.19 -2.28
N GLN A 268 -5.49 18.41 -2.51
CA GLN A 268 -6.28 17.79 -1.44
C GLN A 268 -5.52 16.62 -0.77
N VAL A 269 -4.71 15.89 -1.55
CA VAL A 269 -3.87 14.80 -1.04
C VAL A 269 -2.72 15.34 -0.19
N GLU A 270 -2.09 16.44 -0.62
CA GLU A 270 -1.03 17.14 0.11
C GLU A 270 -1.53 17.67 1.47
N GLN A 271 -2.73 18.26 1.52
CA GLN A 271 -3.35 18.72 2.77
C GLN A 271 -3.57 17.61 3.80
N LEU A 272 -3.67 16.35 3.36
CA LEU A 272 -3.82 15.17 4.22
C LEU A 272 -2.51 14.41 4.40
N SER A 273 -1.38 14.96 3.97
CA SER A 273 -0.06 14.35 4.10
C SER A 273 0.69 14.84 5.34
N ILE A 274 1.68 14.07 5.77
CA ILE A 274 2.68 14.48 6.76
C ILE A 274 4.02 14.71 6.05
N GLN A 275 4.81 15.64 6.58
CA GLN A 275 6.19 15.84 6.13
C GLN A 275 7.12 14.86 6.86
N VAL A 276 7.92 14.13 6.08
CA VAL A 276 8.91 13.18 6.57
C VAL A 276 10.29 13.64 6.10
N PRO A 277 11.24 13.92 7.02
CA PRO A 277 12.60 14.25 6.64
C PRO A 277 13.33 13.00 6.20
N MET A 278 14.06 13.16 5.11
CA MET A 278 15.04 12.26 4.56
C MET A 278 16.39 12.98 4.53
N ASP A 279 17.50 12.24 4.45
CA ASP A 279 18.84 12.83 4.37
C ASP A 279 19.04 13.73 3.13
N TRP A 280 18.21 13.56 2.10
CA TRP A 280 18.23 14.28 0.83
C TRP A 280 17.04 15.24 0.65
N GLY A 281 16.24 15.50 1.69
CA GLY A 281 15.20 16.52 1.67
C GLY A 281 13.92 16.15 2.44
N GLN A 282 12.88 16.94 2.28
CA GLN A 282 11.57 16.68 2.89
C GLN A 282 10.64 16.08 1.84
N ILE A 283 9.97 14.99 2.19
CA ILE A 283 8.93 14.38 1.35
C ILE A 283 7.58 14.45 2.03
N HIS A 284 6.52 14.48 1.21
CA HIS A 284 5.16 14.32 1.68
C HIS A 284 4.75 12.85 1.61
N VAL A 285 4.19 12.35 2.70
CA VAL A 285 3.64 10.98 2.80
C VAL A 285 2.21 11.08 3.28
N LEU A 286 1.27 10.41 2.61
CA LEU A 286 -0.13 10.44 3.01
C LEU A 286 -0.28 9.98 4.46
N SER A 287 -0.96 10.78 5.28
CA SER A 287 -1.19 10.44 6.68
C SER A 287 -2.06 9.18 6.78
N LEU A 288 -2.05 8.50 7.93
CA LEU A 288 -2.90 7.34 8.13
C LEU A 288 -4.41 7.65 8.03
N PRO A 289 -4.94 8.76 8.58
CA PRO A 289 -6.31 9.18 8.29
C PRO A 289 -6.57 9.39 6.79
N GLY A 290 -5.59 9.97 6.07
CA GLY A 290 -5.63 10.08 4.62
C GLY A 290 -5.71 8.71 3.93
N LEU A 291 -4.87 7.75 4.32
CA LEU A 291 -4.89 6.39 3.78
C LEU A 291 -6.24 5.71 3.98
N LEU A 292 -6.82 5.82 5.18
CA LEU A 292 -8.15 5.27 5.49
C LEU A 292 -9.25 5.95 4.66
N LYS A 293 -9.19 7.28 4.50
CA LYS A 293 -10.14 8.06 3.69
C LYS A 293 -10.03 7.76 2.20
N SER A 294 -8.81 7.47 1.72
CA SER A 294 -8.56 7.16 0.30
C SER A 294 -9.24 5.87 -0.16
N GLY A 295 -9.75 5.06 0.78
CA GLY A 295 -10.44 3.80 0.51
C GLY A 295 -9.64 2.96 -0.46
N THR A 296 -8.38 2.65 -0.11
CA THR A 296 -7.33 2.22 -1.05
C THR A 296 -7.89 1.31 -2.16
N PRO A 297 -8.08 1.85 -3.37
CA PRO A 297 -8.57 1.09 -4.50
C PRO A 297 -7.38 0.33 -5.05
N GLY A 298 -7.37 -1.01 -4.97
CA GLY A 298 -6.52 -1.78 -5.87
C GLY A 298 -6.94 -1.55 -7.33
N PRO A 299 -6.07 -1.90 -8.29
CA PRO A 299 -6.05 -1.27 -9.60
C PRO A 299 -7.37 -1.40 -10.35
N VAL A 300 -7.78 -0.24 -10.86
CA VAL A 300 -8.84 0.03 -11.81
C VAL A 300 -8.72 -0.94 -13.00
N SER A 301 -9.65 -1.87 -13.11
CA SER A 301 -9.77 -2.79 -14.25
C SER A 301 -10.09 -2.07 -15.58
N GLU A 302 -10.48 -0.79 -15.54
CA GLU A 302 -10.76 0.02 -16.73
C GLU A 302 -9.57 0.85 -17.25
N GLY A 303 -8.63 1.24 -16.39
CA GLY A 303 -7.51 2.12 -16.77
C GLY A 303 -6.51 1.44 -17.72
N ALA A 304 -6.17 0.18 -17.43
CA ALA A 304 -5.28 -0.61 -18.28
C ALA A 304 -5.89 -0.92 -19.66
N ALA A 305 -7.22 -1.08 -19.75
CA ALA A 305 -7.93 -1.29 -21.00
C ALA A 305 -8.01 -0.01 -21.85
N LYS A 306 -8.13 1.16 -21.21
CA LYS A 306 -8.00 2.46 -21.88
C LYS A 306 -6.55 2.75 -22.31
N GLN A 307 -5.55 2.45 -21.48
CA GLN A 307 -4.13 2.57 -21.83
C GLN A 307 -3.75 1.73 -23.06
N ALA A 308 -4.23 0.49 -23.16
CA ALA A 308 -4.01 -0.34 -24.34
C ALA A 308 -4.61 0.27 -25.62
N ARG A 309 -5.77 0.93 -25.54
CA ARG A 309 -6.40 1.62 -26.68
C ARG A 309 -5.64 2.88 -27.12
N TRP A 310 -5.10 3.65 -26.18
CA TRP A 310 -4.34 4.87 -26.51
C TRP A 310 -2.97 4.54 -27.12
N ILE A 311 -2.29 3.50 -26.62
CA ILE A 311 -1.00 3.06 -27.16
C ILE A 311 -1.16 2.46 -28.57
N GLN A 312 -2.29 1.78 -28.86
CA GLN A 312 -2.58 1.29 -30.22
C GLN A 312 -2.81 2.41 -31.24
N PHE A 313 -3.30 3.58 -30.83
CA PHE A 313 -3.48 4.74 -31.70
C PHE A 313 -2.18 5.53 -31.95
N ALA A 314 -1.22 5.47 -31.03
CA ALA A 314 0.06 6.16 -31.18
C ALA A 314 1.12 5.34 -31.95
N ALA A 315 0.90 4.03 -32.12
CA ALA A 315 1.77 3.11 -32.85
C ALA A 315 1.29 2.81 -34.29
N SER A 316 0.26 3.53 -34.76
CA SER A 316 -0.32 3.47 -36.11
C SER A 316 -0.24 4.83 -36.78
#